data_AF-A0A4V1SPX1-F1
#
_entry.id   AF-A0A4V1SPX1-F1
#
_cell.length_a   1.000
_cell.length_b   1.000
_cell.length_c   1.000
_cell.angle_alpha   90.00
_cell.angle_beta   90.00
_cell.angle_gamma   90.00
#
_symmetry.space_group_name_H-M   'P 1'
#
loop_
_entity.id
_entity.type
_entity.pdbx_description
1 polymer ?
#
loop_
_entity_poly.entity_id
_entity_poly.type
_entity_poly.pdbx_seq_one_letter_code
_entity_poly.pdbx_strand_id
1 'polypeptide(L)'
;MVLPDLMMARPLLPMLDIMGIAIFAVSGALAAARRAQTIVTFTFFAVVTGTGGGTLRDLLIGAPVFWIHDSRALAVCLIAALAVWLT
;
A
#
# COMPACT_ATOMS: atom_id res chain seq x y z
N MET A 1 15.42 22.29 -19.56
CA MET A 1 14.64 23.20 -18.69
C MET A 1 13.84 22.34 -17.72
N VAL A 2 14.47 21.84 -16.66
CA VAL A 2 13.78 21.06 -15.61
C VAL A 2 13.06 22.08 -14.75
N LEU A 3 11.74 21.98 -14.68
CA LEU A 3 10.90 22.92 -13.95
C LEU A 3 11.22 22.91 -12.43
N PRO A 4 11.41 24.08 -11.77
CA PRO A 4 11.71 24.19 -10.34
C PRO A 4 10.69 23.49 -9.42
N ASP A 5 9.46 23.37 -9.88
CA ASP A 5 8.33 22.71 -9.22
C ASP A 5 8.54 21.21 -8.99
N LEU A 6 9.33 20.53 -9.84
CA LEU A 6 9.73 19.14 -9.60
C LEU A 6 10.67 19.00 -8.39
N MET A 7 11.45 20.03 -8.03
CA MET A 7 12.30 19.99 -6.84
C MET A 7 11.50 19.98 -5.55
N MET A 8 10.34 20.66 -5.53
CA MET A 8 9.43 20.66 -4.38
C MET A 8 8.66 19.34 -4.25
N ALA A 9 8.36 18.68 -5.37
CA ALA A 9 7.61 17.42 -5.38
C ALA A 9 8.44 16.17 -5.01
N ARG A 10 9.77 16.21 -5.21
CA ARG A 10 10.70 15.09 -4.93
C ARG A 10 10.54 14.43 -3.56
N PRO A 11 10.45 15.18 -2.43
CA PRO A 11 10.25 14.56 -1.12
C PRO A 11 8.79 14.16 -0.84
N LEU A 12 7.82 14.77 -1.52
CA LEU A 12 6.39 14.54 -1.29
C LEU A 12 5.88 13.25 -1.93
N LEU A 13 6.42 12.89 -3.11
CA LEU A 13 6.00 11.72 -3.87
C LEU A 13 6.14 10.40 -3.06
N PRO A 14 7.29 10.08 -2.42
CA PRO A 14 7.42 8.86 -1.62
C PRO A 14 6.50 8.84 -0.38
N MET A 15 6.27 10.01 0.21
CA MET A 15 5.39 10.15 1.37
C MET A 15 3.94 9.82 0.98
N LEU A 16 3.46 10.39 -0.12
CA LEU A 16 2.12 10.13 -0.66
C LEU A 16 1.94 8.68 -1.07
N ASP A 17 2.97 8.03 -1.61
CA ASP A 17 2.93 6.61 -1.99
C ASP A 17 2.73 5.72 -0.75
N ILE A 18 3.53 5.91 0.30
CA ILE A 18 3.39 5.16 1.56
C ILE A 18 2.04 5.44 2.23
N MET A 19 1.59 6.69 2.25
CA MET A 19 0.28 7.05 2.79
C MET A 19 -0.87 6.38 2.02
N GLY A 20 -0.79 6.37 0.68
CA GLY A 20 -1.75 5.69 -0.17
C GLY A 20 -1.83 4.20 0.15
N ILE A 21 -0.68 3.53 0.21
CA ILE A 21 -0.58 2.11 0.57
C ILE A 21 -1.21 1.86 1.94
N ALA A 22 -0.89 2.68 2.94
CA ALA A 22 -1.43 2.53 4.29
C ALA A 22 -2.96 2.66 4.35
N ILE A 23 -3.53 3.70 3.73
CA ILE A 23 -4.98 3.96 3.73
C ILE A 23 -5.74 2.82 3.02
N PHE A 24 -5.23 2.35 1.89
CA PHE A 24 -5.84 1.23 1.17
C PHE A 24 -5.68 -0.10 1.91
N ALA A 25 -4.54 -0.34 2.57
CA ALA A 25 -4.34 -1.52 3.38
C ALA A 25 -5.30 -1.57 4.58
N VAL A 26 -5.49 -0.45 5.29
CA VAL A 26 -6.48 -0.33 6.36
C VAL A 26 -7.90 -0.61 5.85
N SER A 27 -8.25 -0.09 4.67
CA SER A 27 -9.56 -0.33 4.05
C SER A 27 -9.79 -1.82 3.75
N GLY A 28 -8.77 -2.52 3.25
CA GLY A 28 -8.79 -3.96 3.01
C GLY A 28 -8.92 -4.77 4.31
N ALA A 29 -8.12 -4.44 5.32
CA ALA A 29 -8.21 -5.07 6.64
C ALA A 29 -9.60 -4.88 7.28
N LEU A 30 -10.19 -3.68 7.17
CA LEU A 30 -11.53 -3.41 7.69
C LEU A 30 -12.63 -4.18 6.93
N ALA A 31 -12.44 -4.42 5.63
CA ALA A 31 -13.31 -5.30 4.87
C ALA A 31 -13.25 -6.75 5.37
N ALA A 32 -12.09 -7.24 5.78
CA ALA A 32 -11.94 -8.56 6.41
C ALA A 32 -12.54 -8.60 7.83
N ALA A 33 -12.40 -7.53 8.62
CA ALA A 33 -12.96 -7.42 9.97
C ALA A 33 -14.48 -7.58 9.99
N ARG A 34 -15.17 -7.01 9.02
CA ARG A 34 -16.64 -7.15 8.86
C ARG A 34 -17.10 -8.60 8.66
N ARG A 35 -16.20 -9.52 8.30
CA ARG A 35 -16.51 -10.95 8.10
C ARG A 35 -16.00 -11.84 9.24
N ALA A 36 -15.57 -11.28 10.38
CA ALA A 36 -15.09 -11.99 11.56
C ALA A 36 -14.02 -13.05 11.24
N GLN A 37 -13.06 -12.68 10.39
CA GLN A 37 -12.04 -13.59 9.88
C GLN A 37 -10.80 -13.65 10.78
N THR A 38 -9.80 -14.44 10.43
CA THR A 38 -8.52 -14.55 11.15
C THR A 38 -7.54 -13.44 10.73
N ILE A 39 -6.48 -13.24 11.52
CA ILE A 39 -5.38 -12.31 11.19
C ILE A 39 -4.76 -12.57 9.81
N VAL A 40 -4.77 -13.83 9.35
CA VAL A 40 -4.28 -14.20 8.02
C VAL A 40 -5.13 -13.56 6.93
N THR A 41 -6.45 -13.58 7.09
CA THR A 41 -7.37 -12.95 6.13
C THR A 41 -7.26 -11.43 6.15
N PHE A 42 -7.09 -10.82 7.33
CA PHE A 42 -6.83 -9.38 7.43
C PHE A 42 -5.58 -8.99 6.66
N THR A 43 -4.50 -9.75 6.89
CA THR A 43 -3.22 -9.55 6.21
C THR A 43 -3.36 -9.69 4.69
N PHE A 44 -4.04 -10.75 4.22
CA PHE A 44 -4.27 -10.97 2.80
C PHE A 44 -5.01 -9.80 2.15
N PHE A 45 -6.14 -9.37 2.71
CA PHE A 45 -6.92 -8.27 2.14
C PHE A 45 -6.20 -6.92 2.26
N ALA A 46 -5.45 -6.68 3.33
CA ALA A 46 -4.62 -5.48 3.46
C ALA A 46 -3.55 -5.41 2.37
N VAL A 47 -2.81 -6.50 2.14
CA VAL A 47 -1.77 -6.56 1.10
C VAL A 47 -2.36 -6.40 -0.29
N VAL A 48 -3.40 -7.18 -0.64
CA VAL A 48 -4.03 -7.12 -1.97
C VAL A 48 -4.60 -5.74 -2.27
N THR A 49 -5.25 -5.11 -1.29
CA THR A 49 -5.84 -3.78 -1.48
C THR A 49 -4.76 -2.69 -1.51
N GLY A 50 -3.78 -2.76 -0.61
CA GLY A 50 -2.70 -1.78 -0.49
C GLY A 50 -1.74 -1.77 -1.68
N THR A 51 -1.40 -2.93 -2.23
CA THR A 51 -0.45 -3.04 -3.37
C THR A 51 -1.14 -3.14 -4.73
N GLY A 52 -2.45 -3.42 -4.78
CA GLY A 52 -3.17 -3.71 -6.01
C GLY A 52 -3.12 -2.59 -7.04
N GLY A 53 -3.34 -1.33 -6.63
CA GLY A 53 -3.29 -0.17 -7.53
C GLY A 53 -1.90 0.08 -8.11
N GLY A 54 -0.86 0.03 -7.26
CA GLY A 54 0.54 0.18 -7.69
C GLY A 54 0.99 -0.97 -8.59
N THR A 55 0.56 -2.20 -8.29
CA THR A 55 0.82 -3.37 -9.15
C THR A 55 0.16 -3.20 -10.52
N LEU A 56 -1.10 -2.77 -10.57
CA LEU A 56 -1.79 -2.54 -11.83
C LEU A 56 -1.11 -1.42 -12.64
N ARG A 57 -0.72 -0.32 -11.99
CA ARG A 57 0.06 0.75 -12.60
C ARG A 57 1.34 0.20 -13.24
N ASP A 58 2.11 -0.57 -12.49
CA ASP A 58 3.42 -1.07 -12.95
C ASP A 58 3.25 -2.01 -14.15
N LEU A 59 2.25 -2.91 -14.12
CA LEU A 59 1.94 -3.78 -15.25
C LEU A 59 1.50 -3.01 -16.50
N LEU A 60 0.70 -1.96 -16.35
CA LEU A 60 0.22 -1.14 -17.46
C LEU A 60 1.33 -0.36 -18.16
N ILE A 61 2.37 0.05 -17.43
CA ILE A 61 3.51 0.80 -17.97
C ILE A 61 4.72 -0.10 -18.31
N GLY A 62 4.61 -1.42 -18.11
CA GLY A 62 5.69 -2.37 -18.33
C GLY A 62 6.86 -2.23 -17.33
N ALA A 63 6.60 -1.68 -16.15
CA ALA A 63 7.57 -1.55 -15.07
C ALA A 63 7.58 -2.81 -14.18
N PRO A 64 8.70 -3.12 -13.51
CA PRO A 64 8.73 -4.17 -12.50
C PRO A 64 7.82 -3.81 -11.32
N VAL A 65 7.14 -4.81 -10.76
CA VAL A 65 6.21 -4.64 -9.64
C VAL A 65 6.96 -4.15 -8.39
N PHE A 66 6.65 -2.93 -7.95
CA PHE A 66 7.44 -2.20 -6.95
C PHE A 66 7.66 -2.96 -5.64
N TRP A 67 6.61 -3.59 -5.09
CA TRP A 67 6.66 -4.23 -3.77
C TRP A 67 7.39 -5.57 -3.75
N ILE A 68 7.71 -6.14 -4.92
CA ILE A 68 8.60 -7.30 -5.05
C ILE A 68 10.05 -6.88 -4.83
N HIS A 69 10.41 -5.68 -5.28
CA HIS A 69 11.75 -5.14 -5.12
C HIS A 69 11.92 -4.36 -3.83
N ASP A 70 10.82 -3.87 -3.25
CA ASP A 70 10.81 -3.06 -2.04
C ASP A 70 9.77 -3.55 -1.03
N SER A 71 10.25 -4.24 0.00
CA SER A 71 9.40 -4.82 1.05
C SER A 71 8.77 -3.78 1.98
N ARG A 72 9.09 -2.49 1.86
CA ARG A 72 8.49 -1.43 2.69
C ARG A 72 6.97 -1.37 2.52
N ALA A 73 6.48 -1.54 1.29
CA ALA A 73 5.06 -1.58 0.99
C ALA A 73 4.36 -2.75 1.72
N LEU A 74 5.01 -3.92 1.71
CA LEU A 74 4.51 -5.09 2.41
C LEU A 74 4.47 -4.85 3.93
N ALA A 75 5.55 -4.30 4.51
CA ALA A 75 5.61 -3.98 5.93
C ALA A 75 4.50 -3.02 6.36
N VAL A 76 4.21 -1.99 5.56
CA VAL A 76 3.10 -1.05 5.81
C VAL A 76 1.76 -1.77 5.80
N CYS A 77 1.52 -2.67 4.84
CA CYS A 77 0.29 -3.47 4.80
C CYS A 77 0.14 -4.39 6.02
N LEU A 78 1.24 -5.01 6.48
CA LEU A 78 1.23 -5.87 7.67
C LEU A 78 0.95 -5.07 8.95
N ILE A 79 1.59 -3.91 9.10
CA ILE A 79 1.36 -3.02 10.25
C ILE A 79 -0.09 -2.52 10.26
N ALA A 80 -0.63 -2.14 9.09
CA ALA A 80 -2.03 -1.75 8.96
C ALA A 80 -2.99 -2.89 9.33
N ALA A 81 -2.74 -4.10 8.83
CA ALA A 81 -3.55 -5.28 9.17
C ALA A 81 -3.53 -5.57 10.67
N LEU A 82 -2.35 -5.52 11.30
CA LEU A 82 -2.19 -5.73 12.72
C LEU A 82 -2.87 -4.63 13.54
N ALA A 83 -2.73 -3.36 13.16
CA ALA A 83 -3.38 -2.25 13.82
C ALA A 83 -4.90 -2.40 13.81
N VAL A 84 -5.48 -2.76 12.66
CA VAL A 84 -6.93 -2.99 12.53
C VAL A 84 -7.39 -4.25 13.25
N TRP A 85 -6.54 -5.28 13.36
CA TRP A 85 -6.86 -6.50 14.10
C TRP A 85 -6.93 -6.28 15.62
N LEU A 86 -6.11 -5.38 16.15
CA LEU A 86 -6.01 -5.09 17.59
C LEU A 86 -7.11 -4.13 18.08
N THR A 87 -7.79 -3.43 17.18
CA THR A 87 -8.95 -2.56 17.46
C THR A 87 -10.27 -3.30 17.29
#